data_AF-A0A2K2VQ86-F1
#
_entry.id   AF-A0A2K2VQ86-F1
#
_cell.length_a   1.000
_cell.length_b   1.000
_cell.length_c   1.000
_cell.angle_alpha   90.00
_cell.angle_beta   90.00
_cell.angle_gamma   90.00
#
_symmetry.space_group_name_H-M   'P 1'
#
loop_
_entity.id
_entity.type
_entity.pdbx_description
1 polymer ?
#
loop_
_entity_poly.entity_id
_entity_poly.type
_entity_poly.pdbx_seq_one_letter_code
_entity_poly.pdbx_strand_id
1 'polypeptide(L)' 'MELVSFFGLGQMGQGMALRLLESGHHSGVYNRTREKVALAVEMRLPFTLLSGLFIP' A
#
# COMPACT_ATOMS: atom_id res chain seq x y z
N MET A 1 2.81 -17.39 3.91
CA MET A 1 2.79 -15.98 3.48
C MET A 1 1.36 -15.71 3.04
N GLU A 2 0.55 -15.11 3.91
CA GLU A 2 -0.87 -14.87 3.62
C GLU A 2 -1.05 -13.51 2.93
N LEU A 3 -1.78 -13.47 1.82
CA LEU A 3 -2.11 -12.24 1.10
C LEU A 3 -3.45 -11.70 1.62
N VAL A 4 -3.42 -10.57 2.33
CA VAL A 4 -4.64 -9.92 2.85
C VAL A 4 -5.11 -8.85 1.88
N SER A 5 -6.37 -8.88 1.48
CA SER A 5 -6.95 -7.90 0.55
C SER A 5 -8.00 -7.02 1.21
N PHE A 6 -7.89 -5.71 1.02
CA PHE A 6 -8.84 -4.72 1.51
C PHE A 6 -9.73 -4.22 0.38
N PHE A 7 -11.05 -4.34 0.58
CA PHE A 7 -12.07 -3.74 -0.27
C PHE A 7 -12.73 -2.57 0.47
N GLY A 8 -12.38 -1.35 0.07
CA GLY A 8 -12.81 -0.12 0.73
C GLY A 8 -11.74 0.47 1.63
N LEU A 9 -11.25 1.65 1.26
CA LEU A 9 -10.25 2.41 2.01
C LEU A 9 -10.90 3.65 2.63
N GLY A 10 -11.79 3.42 3.59
CA GLY A 10 -12.25 4.46 4.53
C GLY A 10 -11.18 4.73 5.60
N GLN A 11 -11.53 5.54 6.61
CA GLN A 11 -10.59 5.89 7.70
C GLN A 11 -9.94 4.66 8.36
N MET A 12 -10.75 3.65 8.68
CA MET A 12 -10.26 2.40 9.27
C MET A 12 -9.47 1.54 8.27
N GLY A 13 -10.04 1.25 7.10
CA GLY A 13 -9.43 0.35 6.12
C GLY A 13 -8.08 0.84 5.61
N GLN A 14 -7.93 2.16 5.45
CA GLN A 14 -6.66 2.78 5.09
C GLN A 14 -5.60 2.57 6.18
N GLY A 15 -5.92 2.89 7.44
CA GLY A 15 -4.97 2.69 8.55
C GLY A 15 -4.51 1.22 8.68
N MET A 16 -5.43 0.27 8.56
CA MET A 16 -5.11 -1.17 8.62
C MET A 16 -4.18 -1.61 7.48
N ALA A 17 -4.49 -1.21 6.24
CA ALA A 17 -3.68 -1.58 5.08
C ALA A 17 -2.25 -1.04 5.21
N LEU A 18 -2.08 0.20 5.67
CA LEU A 18 -0.77 0.84 5.85
C LEU A 18 0.05 0.15 6.95
N ARG A 19 -0.56 -0.16 8.11
CA ARG A 19 0.13 -0.88 9.20
C ARG A 19 0.63 -2.26 8.76
N LEU A 20 -0.14 -2.97 7.94
CA LEU A 20 0.29 -4.26 7.39
C LEU A 20 1.45 -4.11 6.39
N LEU A 21 1.39 -3.10 5.53
CA LEU A 21 2.48 -2.77 4.60
C LEU A 21 3.78 -2.41 5.36
N GLU A 22 3.68 -1.57 6.40
CA GLU A 22 4.80 -1.20 7.27
C GLU A 22 5.41 -2.41 7.99
N SER A 23 4.59 -3.41 8.33
CA SER A 23 5.04 -4.64 8.97
C SER A 23 5.67 -5.64 7.99
N GLY A 24 5.78 -5.29 6.70
CA GLY A 24 6.35 -6.14 5.66
C GLY A 24 5.38 -7.20 5.10
N HIS A 25 4.09 -7.13 5.44
CA HIS A 25 3.10 -8.02 4.86
C HIS A 25 2.72 -7.57 3.44
N HIS A 26 2.44 -8.55 2.57
CA HIS A 26 1.87 -8.27 1.26
C HIS A 26 0.37 -8.05 1.39
N SER A 27 -0.12 -6.91 0.91
CA SER A 27 -1.55 -6.61 0.88
C SER A 27 -2.03 -6.17 -0.51
N GLY A 28 -3.25 -6.57 -0.84
CA GLY A 28 -4.02 -6.06 -1.98
C GLY A 28 -4.97 -4.96 -1.51
N VAL A 29 -5.16 -3.92 -2.30
CA VAL A 29 -6.12 -2.86 -2.00
C VAL A 29 -6.99 -2.53 -3.20
N TYR A 30 -8.28 -2.32 -2.95
CA TYR A 30 -9.23 -1.82 -3.92
C TYR A 30 -10.13 -0.78 -3.26
N ASN A 31 -10.39 0.31 -3.97
CA ASN A 31 -11.41 1.28 -3.59
C ASN A 31 -12.00 1.91 -4.85
N ARG A 32 -13.31 2.19 -4.85
CA ARG A 32 -14.01 2.83 -5.97
C ARG A 32 -13.36 4.16 -6.40
N THR A 33 -12.96 4.96 -5.42
CA THR A 33 -12.24 6.23 -5.62
C THR A 33 -10.73 5.96 -5.60
N ARG A 34 -10.05 6.21 -6.74
CA ARG A 34 -8.65 5.83 -6.96
C ARG A 34 -7.68 6.57 -6.02
N GLU A 35 -7.98 7.81 -5.69
CA GLU A 35 -7.12 8.65 -4.85
C GLU A 35 -6.90 8.02 -3.47
N LYS A 36 -7.86 7.21 -2.99
CA LYS A 36 -7.75 6.52 -1.70
C LYS A 36 -6.75 5.35 -1.71
N VAL A 37 -6.39 4.82 -2.88
CA VAL A 37 -5.37 3.75 -2.97
C VAL A 37 -3.95 4.30 -3.12
N ALA A 38 -3.77 5.58 -3.43
CA ALA A 38 -2.47 6.16 -3.80
C ALA A 38 -1.38 5.91 -2.74
N LEU A 39 -1.69 6.21 -1.47
CA LEU A 39 -0.73 6.06 -0.37
C LEU A 39 -0.32 4.60 -0.15
N ALA A 40 -1.26 3.66 -0.24
CA ALA A 40 -0.96 2.23 -0.09
C ALA A 40 -0.12 1.69 -1.27
N VAL A 41 -0.32 2.22 -2.47
CA VAL A 41 0.50 1.89 -3.65
C VAL A 41 1.91 2.45 -3.48
N GLU A 42 2.04 3.71 -3.05
CA GLU A 42 3.32 4.37 -2.82
C GLU A 42 4.16 3.62 -1.77
N MET A 43 3.57 3.24 -0.63
CA MET A 43 4.26 2.49 0.41
C MET A 43 4.69 1.08 -0.02
N ARG A 44 4.06 0.51 -1.05
CA ARG A 44 4.46 -0.78 -1.61
C ARG A 44 5.65 -0.64 -2.56
N LEU A 45 5.94 0.57 -3.07
CA LEU A 45 7.09 0.78 -3.93
C LEU A 45 8.38 0.72 -3.09
N PRO A 46 9.39 -0.05 -3.51
CA PRO A 46 10.71 0.05 -2.88
C PRO A 46 11.19 1.50 -2.89
N PHE A 47 11.84 1.93 -1.80
CA PHE A 47 12.39 3.28 -1.64
C PHE A 47 13.25 3.74 -2.84
N THR A 48 13.92 2.79 -3.49
CA THR A 48 14.69 2.99 -4.72
C THR A 48 13.85 3.52 -5.90
N LEU A 49 12.58 3.09 -6.02
CA LEU A 49 11.65 3.60 -7.05
C LEU A 49 11.04 4.94 -6.67
N LEU A 50 10.90 5.24 -5.37
CA LEU A 50 10.34 6.50 -4.87
C LEU A 50 11.34 7.67 -4.92
N SER A 51 12.62 7.38 -4.67
CA SER A 51 13.68 8.39 -4.65
C SER A 51 14.22 8.77 -6.03
N GLY A 52 13.76 8.11 -7.11
CA GLY A 52 14.31 8.25 -8.46
C GLY A 52 15.78 7.79 -8.57
N LEU A 53 16.32 7.20 -7.50
CA LEU A 53 17.72 6.79 -7.40
C LEU A 53 17.84 5.33 -7.82
N PHE A 54 17.72 5.07 -9.13
CA PHE A 54 18.05 3.77 -9.69
C PHE A 54 19.57 3.62 -9.76
N ILE A 55 20.17 3.02 -8.73
CA ILE A 55 21.57 2.59 -8.76
C ILE A 55 21.57 1.13 -9.25
N PRO A 56 22.20 0.81 -10.41
CA PRO A 56 22.29 -0.56 -10.93
C PRO A 56 23.15 -1.47 -10.05
#